data_AF-A0A7S1E4H0-F1
#
_entry.id   AF-A0A7S1E4H0-F1
#
_cell.length_a   1.000
_cell.length_b   1.000
_cell.length_c   1.000
_cell.angle_alpha   90.00
_cell.angle_beta   90.00
_cell.angle_gamma   90.00
#
_symmetry.space_group_name_H-M   'P 1'
#
loop_
_entity.id
_entity.type
_entity.pdbx_description
1 polymer ?
#
loop_
_entity_poly.entity_id
_entity_poly.type
_entity_poly.pdbx_seq_one_letter_code
_entity_poly.pdbx_strand_id
1 'polypeptide(L)'
;AVAECVVGGSEEEPLRHLMGMSDGEMERWCRDEVASALLAQLKRQREQLAAQEERKKKGEDGMQGNGKYGVESGGGRVATFGELRDFHEGIAGKIGLPAPRLWEGMEAEHCRRTGYDVSFSPGNYDTPPTTPAAEWVIATDAEEGA
;
A
#
# COMPACT_ATOMS: atom_id res chain seq x y z
N ALA A 1 -3.73 -14.91 6.43
CA ALA A 1 -5.12 -14.44 6.25
C ALA A 1 -5.81 -14.22 7.60
N VAL A 2 -6.95 -13.51 7.70
CA VAL A 2 -7.69 -13.32 8.98
C VAL A 2 -8.05 -14.66 9.65
N ALA A 3 -8.20 -15.71 8.84
CA ALA A 3 -8.48 -17.08 9.26
C ALA A 3 -7.43 -17.67 10.24
N GLU A 4 -6.15 -17.32 10.08
CA GLU A 4 -5.05 -17.83 10.92
C GLU A 4 -5.00 -17.14 12.29
N CYS A 5 -5.74 -16.03 12.47
CA CYS A 5 -5.87 -15.35 13.74
C CYS A 5 -6.90 -16.03 14.66
N VAL A 6 -7.65 -17.01 14.15
CA VAL A 6 -8.60 -17.82 14.93
C VAL A 6 -7.95 -19.18 15.16
N VAL A 7 -7.73 -19.53 16.43
CA VAL A 7 -7.14 -20.83 16.80
C VAL A 7 -8.01 -21.96 16.22
N GLY A 8 -7.41 -22.80 15.37
CA GLY A 8 -8.10 -23.89 14.68
C GLY A 8 -8.90 -23.49 13.44
N GLY A 9 -8.80 -22.23 12.99
CA GLY A 9 -9.35 -21.76 11.72
C GLY A 9 -8.44 -22.13 10.54
N SER A 10 -9.05 -22.40 9.38
CA SER A 10 -8.35 -22.61 8.10
C SER A 10 -8.86 -21.60 7.07
N GLU A 11 -8.17 -21.42 5.94
CA GLU A 11 -8.66 -20.53 4.87
C GLU A 11 -10.04 -20.93 4.35
N GLU A 12 -10.33 -22.23 4.33
CA GLU A 12 -11.59 -22.80 3.86
C GLU A 12 -12.69 -22.71 4.92
N GLU A 13 -12.32 -22.78 6.20
CA GLU A 13 -13.24 -22.81 7.33
C GLU A 13 -12.72 -21.95 8.50
N PRO A 14 -12.73 -20.61 8.36
CA PRO A 14 -12.05 -19.68 9.28
C PRO A 14 -12.65 -19.65 10.68
N LEU A 15 -13.91 -20.07 10.84
CA LEU A 15 -14.66 -19.97 12.10
C LEU A 15 -15.14 -21.33 12.61
N ARG A 16 -14.78 -22.44 11.96
CA ARG A 16 -15.32 -23.77 12.30
C ARG A 16 -15.06 -24.15 13.76
N HIS A 17 -13.93 -23.75 14.30
CA HIS A 17 -13.60 -24.00 15.70
C HIS A 17 -14.47 -23.20 16.68
N LEU A 18 -14.94 -22.01 16.28
CA LEU A 18 -15.82 -21.16 17.09
C LEU A 18 -17.27 -21.64 17.05
N MET A 19 -17.72 -22.26 15.95
CA MET A 19 -19.09 -22.74 15.79
C MET A 19 -19.46 -23.89 16.74
N GLY A 20 -18.47 -24.57 17.32
CA GLY A 20 -18.68 -25.66 18.30
C GLY A 20 -18.62 -25.23 19.77
N MET A 21 -18.31 -23.95 20.04
CA MET A 21 -18.18 -23.44 21.40
C MET A 21 -19.54 -23.14 22.03
N SER A 22 -19.67 -23.41 23.32
CA SER A 22 -20.77 -22.85 24.11
C SER A 22 -20.60 -21.35 24.32
N ASP A 23 -21.68 -20.63 24.62
CA ASP A 23 -21.65 -19.18 24.87
C ASP A 23 -20.60 -18.77 25.92
N GLY A 24 -20.45 -19.56 27.00
CA GLY A 24 -19.48 -19.30 28.06
C GLY A 24 -18.03 -19.61 27.68
N GLU A 25 -17.78 -20.44 26.66
CA GLU A 25 -16.45 -20.64 26.07
C GLU A 25 -16.12 -19.50 25.11
N MET A 26 -17.10 -19.06 24.33
CA MET A 26 -16.96 -17.93 23.42
C MET A 26 -16.68 -16.62 24.16
N GLU A 27 -17.36 -16.36 25.28
CA GLU A 27 -17.08 -15.19 26.13
C GLU A 27 -15.65 -15.18 26.70
N ARG A 28 -15.16 -16.35 27.15
CA ARG A 28 -13.78 -16.48 27.66
C ARG A 28 -12.75 -16.29 26.56
N TRP A 29 -12.98 -16.90 25.40
CA TRP A 29 -12.10 -16.75 24.24
C TRP A 29 -12.02 -15.28 23.77
N CYS A 30 -13.16 -14.60 23.65
CA CYS A 30 -13.19 -13.17 23.32
C CYS A 30 -12.47 -12.30 24.35
N ARG A 31 -12.55 -12.66 25.64
CA ARG A 31 -11.89 -11.89 26.69
C ARG A 31 -10.38 -12.05 26.66
N ASP A 32 -9.88 -13.26 26.39
CA ASP A 32 -8.47 -13.57 26.57
C ASP A 32 -7.69 -13.45 25.26
N GLU A 33 -8.16 -14.11 24.21
CA GLU A 33 -7.44 -14.19 22.92
C GLU A 33 -7.61 -12.90 22.12
N VAL A 34 -8.84 -12.38 22.00
CA VAL A 34 -9.08 -11.13 21.24
C VAL A 34 -8.44 -9.94 21.96
N ALA A 35 -8.53 -9.86 23.29
CA ALA A 35 -7.86 -8.79 24.03
C ALA A 35 -6.33 -8.85 23.92
N SER A 36 -5.74 -10.05 23.99
CA SER A 36 -4.30 -10.23 23.84
C SER A 36 -3.83 -9.86 22.42
N ALA A 37 -4.58 -10.28 21.40
CA ALA A 37 -4.30 -9.92 20.01
C ALA A 37 -4.40 -8.40 19.76
N LEU A 38 -5.43 -7.74 20.30
CA LEU A 38 -5.59 -6.29 20.22
C LEU A 38 -4.44 -5.54 20.93
N LEU A 39 -4.05 -5.98 22.12
CA LEU A 39 -2.92 -5.39 22.85
C LEU A 39 -1.60 -5.57 22.10
N ALA A 40 -1.35 -6.74 21.52
CA ALA A 40 -0.17 -6.99 20.71
C ALA A 40 -0.15 -6.10 19.46
N GLN A 41 -1.31 -5.90 18.82
CA GLN A 41 -1.42 -5.03 17.65
C GLN A 41 -1.20 -3.56 17.99
N LEU A 42 -1.75 -3.08 19.10
CA LEU A 42 -1.54 -1.72 19.59
C LEU A 42 -0.06 -1.45 19.90
N LYS A 43 0.64 -2.43 20.50
CA LYS A 43 2.08 -2.32 20.75
C LYS A 43 2.88 -2.19 19.45
N ARG A 44 2.61 -3.06 18.47
CA ARG A 44 3.25 -2.98 17.13
C ARG A 44 2.99 -1.65 16.45
N GLN A 45 1.76 -1.13 16.49
CA GLN A 45 1.45 0.18 15.91
C GLN A 45 2.23 1.30 16.61
N ARG A 46 2.34 1.28 17.94
CA ARG A 46 3.12 2.28 18.68
C ARG A 46 4.61 2.22 18.35
N GLU A 47 5.17 1.03 18.21
CA GLU A 47 6.56 0.83 17.79
C GLU A 47 6.80 1.31 16.36
N GLN A 48 5.88 1.04 15.44
CA GLN A 48 5.94 1.54 14.06
C GLN A 48 5.86 3.07 14.01
N LEU A 49 4.98 3.69 14.81
CA LEU A 49 4.89 5.15 14.91
C LEU A 49 6.18 5.75 15.48
N ALA A 50 6.73 5.17 16.56
CA ALA A 50 8.00 5.61 17.14
C ALA A 50 9.16 5.45 16.14
N ALA A 51 9.21 4.34 15.41
CA ALA A 51 10.22 4.11 14.37
C ALA A 51 10.06 5.10 13.20
N GLN A 52 8.84 5.47 12.82
CA GLN A 52 8.58 6.52 11.84
C GLN A 52 9.03 7.90 12.32
N GLU A 53 8.79 8.24 13.59
CA GLU A 53 9.24 9.51 14.18
C GLU A 53 10.77 9.60 14.24
N GLU A 54 11.45 8.53 14.64
CA GLU A 54 12.92 8.44 14.63
C GLU A 54 13.49 8.53 13.20
N ARG A 55 12.85 7.88 12.23
CA ARG A 55 13.23 7.98 10.81
C ARG A 55 13.03 9.40 10.27
N LYS A 56 11.96 10.09 10.66
CA LYS A 56 11.72 11.51 10.30
C LYS A 56 12.82 12.41 10.84
N LYS A 57 13.19 12.28 12.12
CA LYS A 57 14.28 13.06 12.73
C LYS A 57 15.63 12.81 12.04
N LYS A 58 15.94 11.57 11.65
CA LYS A 58 17.17 11.22 10.93
C LYS A 58 17.18 11.65 9.46
N GLY A 59 16.00 11.81 8.85
CA GLY A 59 15.86 12.27 7.46
C GLY A 59 16.08 13.78 7.27
N GLU A 60 16.03 14.57 8.35
CA GLU A 60 16.23 16.03 8.29
C GLU A 60 17.71 16.42 8.11
N ASP A 61 18.67 15.59 8.55
CA ASP A 61 20.11 15.89 8.48
C ASP A 61 20.79 15.49 7.15
N GLY A 62 20.12 14.73 6.28
CA GLY A 62 20.76 14.08 5.12
C GLY A 62 20.35 14.58 3.73
N MET A 63 19.39 15.50 3.61
CA MET A 63 18.70 15.75 2.34
C MET A 63 19.24 16.97 1.59
N GLN A 64 20.50 16.91 1.15
CA GLN A 64 20.99 17.83 0.09
C GLN A 64 20.63 17.23 -1.29
N GLY A 65 19.33 17.23 -1.60
CA GLY A 65 18.78 16.72 -2.85
C GLY A 65 18.96 17.70 -4.01
N ASN A 66 19.07 17.16 -5.23
CA ASN A 66 19.15 17.88 -6.50
C ASN A 66 18.09 18.99 -6.59
N GLY A 67 18.49 20.22 -6.95
CA GLY A 67 17.66 21.44 -6.87
C GLY A 67 16.32 21.43 -7.61
N LYS A 68 16.08 20.44 -8.49
CA LYS A 68 14.75 20.18 -9.08
C LYS A 68 13.69 19.78 -8.04
N TYR A 69 14.11 19.22 -6.91
CA TYR A 69 13.26 18.86 -5.77
C TYR A 69 13.55 19.72 -4.54
N GLY A 70 14.29 20.82 -4.74
CA GLY A 70 14.57 21.82 -3.71
C GLY A 70 13.29 22.55 -3.36
N VAL A 71 12.73 22.23 -2.19
CA VAL A 71 11.59 22.93 -1.61
C VAL A 71 12.06 24.34 -1.23
N GLU A 72 11.70 25.34 -2.05
CA GLU A 72 11.83 26.73 -1.65
C GLU A 72 10.95 26.99 -0.42
N SER A 73 11.58 27.57 0.61
CA SER A 73 10.99 27.97 1.89
C SER A 73 9.67 28.73 1.71
N GLY A 74 8.56 28.07 2.02
CA GLY A 74 7.25 28.73 1.96
C GLY A 74 6.06 27.81 2.16
N GLY A 75 6.12 26.88 3.11
CA GLY A 75 4.92 26.16 3.57
C GLY A 75 4.41 24.99 2.70
N GLY A 76 5.22 24.44 1.80
CA GLY A 76 4.83 23.31 0.94
C GLY A 76 5.49 22.00 1.32
N ARG A 77 4.68 21.02 1.73
CA ARG A 77 4.94 19.56 1.86
C ARG A 77 6.37 19.08 1.53
N VAL A 78 7.07 18.57 2.54
CA VAL A 78 8.32 17.80 2.37
C VAL A 78 8.07 16.61 1.44
N ALA A 79 8.79 16.56 0.32
CA ALA A 79 8.80 15.38 -0.53
C ALA A 79 9.43 14.22 0.24
N THR A 80 8.64 13.18 0.53
CA THR A 80 9.14 11.95 1.14
C THR A 80 9.45 10.95 0.04
N PHE A 81 10.72 10.53 -0.03
CA PHE A 81 11.19 9.54 -1.00
C PHE A 81 11.16 8.16 -0.33
N GLY A 82 10.80 7.13 -1.09
CA GLY A 82 10.85 5.75 -0.62
C GLY A 82 12.27 5.17 -0.66
N GLU A 83 12.47 4.03 0.00
CA GLU A 83 13.67 3.21 -0.15
C GLU A 83 13.64 2.44 -1.49
N LEU A 84 14.77 1.87 -1.93
CA LEU A 84 14.82 1.07 -3.17
C LEU A 84 13.85 -0.11 -3.14
N ARG A 85 13.58 -0.65 -1.95
CA ARG A 85 12.55 -1.65 -1.74
C ARG A 85 11.14 -1.13 -2.06
N ASP A 86 10.83 0.12 -1.71
CA ASP A 86 9.54 0.76 -2.03
C ASP A 86 9.38 0.95 -3.54
N PHE A 87 10.49 1.13 -4.27
CA PHE A 87 10.47 1.18 -5.73
C PHE A 87 10.07 -0.19 -6.32
N HIS A 88 10.60 -1.29 -5.79
CA HIS A 88 10.29 -2.64 -6.26
C HIS A 88 8.92 -3.16 -5.80
N GLU A 89 8.48 -2.83 -4.59
CA GLU A 89 7.16 -3.22 -4.08
C GLU A 89 6.02 -2.33 -4.61
N GLY A 90 6.38 -1.16 -5.16
CA GLY A 90 5.46 -0.19 -5.72
C GLY A 90 4.55 0.47 -4.68
N ILE A 91 3.62 1.30 -5.16
CA ILE A 91 2.68 2.02 -4.30
C ILE A 91 1.84 1.04 -3.47
N ALA A 92 1.46 -0.11 -4.03
CA ALA A 92 0.66 -1.12 -3.34
C ALA A 92 1.34 -1.66 -2.06
N GLY A 93 2.64 -1.94 -2.11
CA GLY A 93 3.41 -2.34 -0.92
C GLY A 93 3.45 -1.25 0.17
N LYS A 94 3.43 0.02 -0.24
CA LYS A 94 3.51 1.18 0.66
C LYS A 94 2.19 1.50 1.38
N ILE A 95 1.03 1.28 0.77
CA ILE A 95 -0.28 1.62 1.38
C ILE A 95 -0.85 0.54 2.31
N GLY A 96 -0.46 -0.74 2.17
CA GLY A 96 -0.84 -1.80 3.10
C GLY A 96 -2.33 -2.26 3.02
N LEU A 97 -2.81 -2.93 4.08
CA LEU A 97 -4.12 -3.59 4.15
C LEU A 97 -5.29 -2.68 4.63
N PRO A 98 -6.56 -2.99 4.27
CA PRO A 98 -6.97 -4.06 3.37
C PRO A 98 -7.28 -3.56 1.95
N ALA A 99 -6.52 -4.13 1.01
CA ALA A 99 -6.78 -4.24 -0.42
C ALA A 99 -7.49 -3.04 -1.05
N PRO A 100 -6.82 -1.87 -1.14
CA PRO A 100 -7.19 -0.94 -2.19
C PRO A 100 -7.02 -1.75 -3.48
N ARG A 101 -8.10 -1.99 -4.21
CA ARG A 101 -8.10 -2.61 -5.54
C ARG A 101 -7.42 -1.63 -6.52
N LEU A 102 -6.19 -1.23 -6.19
CA LEU A 102 -5.44 -0.14 -6.76
C LEU A 102 -5.13 -0.48 -8.21
N TRP A 103 -4.70 -1.72 -8.44
CA TRP A 103 -4.45 -2.22 -9.78
C TRP A 103 -5.72 -2.20 -10.64
N GLU A 104 -6.84 -2.72 -10.12
CA GLU A 104 -8.13 -2.70 -10.84
C GLU A 104 -8.62 -1.26 -11.09
N GLY A 105 -8.38 -0.34 -10.15
CA GLY A 105 -8.74 1.07 -10.27
C GLY A 105 -7.89 1.81 -11.30
N MET A 106 -6.58 1.56 -11.32
CA MET A 106 -5.65 2.13 -12.28
C MET A 106 -5.94 1.62 -13.69
N GLU A 107 -6.17 0.30 -13.84
CA GLU A 107 -6.59 -0.28 -15.12
C GLU A 107 -7.94 0.29 -15.59
N ALA A 108 -8.92 0.42 -14.69
CA ALA A 108 -10.23 0.99 -15.05
C ALA A 108 -10.12 2.45 -15.52
N GLU A 109 -9.25 3.26 -14.89
CA GLU A 109 -8.97 4.62 -15.34
C GLU A 109 -8.36 4.64 -16.75
N HIS A 110 -7.36 3.80 -17.00
CA HIS A 110 -6.59 3.83 -18.24
C HIS A 110 -7.25 3.10 -19.40
N CYS A 111 -8.18 2.17 -19.15
CA CYS A 111 -8.75 1.30 -20.18
C CYS A 111 -10.27 1.38 -20.32
N ARG A 112 -11.00 1.93 -19.33
CA ARG A 112 -12.48 1.85 -19.29
C ARG A 112 -13.18 3.18 -19.07
N ARG A 113 -12.47 4.18 -18.52
CA ARG A 113 -13.07 5.47 -18.18
C ARG A 113 -13.06 6.40 -19.38
N THR A 114 -14.06 7.29 -19.50
CA THR A 114 -14.16 8.24 -20.61
C THR A 114 -12.86 9.00 -20.83
N GLY A 115 -12.35 9.01 -22.07
CA GLY A 115 -11.09 9.65 -22.42
C GLY A 115 -9.89 8.69 -22.51
N TYR A 116 -10.08 7.40 -22.22
CA TYR A 116 -9.01 6.39 -22.30
C TYR A 116 -8.40 6.22 -23.70
N ASP A 117 -9.16 6.58 -24.74
CA ASP A 117 -8.82 6.50 -26.17
C ASP A 117 -8.43 7.86 -26.76
N VAL A 118 -8.43 8.93 -25.94
CA VAL A 118 -8.07 10.28 -26.40
C VAL A 118 -6.56 10.32 -26.60
N SER A 119 -6.18 10.63 -27.84
CA SER A 119 -4.77 10.75 -28.19
C SER A 119 -4.17 12.04 -27.63
N PHE A 120 -2.96 11.93 -27.08
CA PHE A 120 -2.13 13.06 -26.69
C PHE A 120 -0.68 12.82 -27.11
N SER A 121 0.07 13.91 -27.26
CA SER A 121 1.51 13.85 -27.53
C SER A 121 2.25 14.24 -26.26
N PRO A 122 3.03 13.32 -25.65
CA PRO A 122 3.90 13.66 -24.54
C PRO A 122 4.87 14.77 -24.97
N GLY A 123 5.04 15.81 -24.14
CA GLY A 123 5.92 16.95 -24.46
C GLY A 123 7.42 16.66 -24.33
N ASN A 124 7.78 15.39 -24.10
CA ASN A 124 9.10 14.89 -23.83
C ASN A 124 9.49 13.86 -24.91
N TYR A 125 10.61 14.14 -25.59
CA TYR A 125 11.15 13.38 -26.73
C TYR A 125 10.23 13.39 -27.97
N ASP A 126 10.74 12.97 -29.13
CA ASP A 126 9.97 12.79 -30.39
C ASP A 126 9.04 11.57 -30.29
N THR A 127 8.29 11.49 -29.19
CA THR A 127 7.41 10.37 -28.88
C THR A 127 6.15 10.50 -29.75
N PRO A 128 5.76 9.44 -30.47
CA PRO A 128 4.53 9.49 -31.26
C PRO A 128 3.31 9.72 -30.34
N PRO A 129 2.21 10.27 -30.89
CA PRO A 129 0.96 10.38 -30.13
C PRO A 129 0.55 9.03 -29.55
N THR A 130 0.16 9.04 -28.27
CA THR A 130 -0.25 7.86 -27.51
C THR A 130 -1.64 8.08 -26.90
N THR A 131 -2.17 7.07 -26.23
CA THR A 131 -3.44 7.13 -25.48
C THR A 131 -3.21 6.56 -24.08
N PRO A 132 -4.02 6.93 -23.07
CA PRO A 132 -3.93 6.30 -21.74
C PRO A 132 -3.94 4.77 -21.78
N ALA A 133 -4.74 4.16 -22.65
CA ALA A 133 -4.77 2.69 -22.79
C ALA A 133 -3.48 2.12 -23.40
N ALA A 134 -2.89 2.81 -24.38
CA ALA A 134 -1.63 2.38 -24.99
C ALA A 134 -0.46 2.50 -24.00
N GLU A 135 -0.39 3.58 -23.22
CA GLU A 135 0.62 3.73 -22.17
C GLU A 135 0.46 2.69 -21.07
N TRP A 136 -0.77 2.28 -20.74
CA TRP A 136 -1.01 1.23 -19.76
C TRP A 136 -0.43 -0.12 -20.20
N VAL A 137 -0.58 -0.49 -21.47
CA VAL A 137 0.01 -1.75 -21.98
C VAL A 137 1.53 -1.70 -21.81
N ILE A 138 2.19 -0.63 -22.25
CA ILE A 138 3.64 -0.46 -22.14
C ILE A 138 4.10 -0.51 -20.68
N ALA A 139 3.39 0.16 -19.77
CA ALA A 139 3.75 0.24 -18.37
C ALA A 139 3.53 -1.07 -17.59
N THR A 140 2.74 -1.99 -18.13
CA THR A 140 2.32 -3.21 -17.42
C THR A 140 2.75 -4.51 -18.10
N ASP A 141 3.24 -4.43 -19.34
CA ASP A 141 3.80 -5.57 -20.04
C ASP A 141 5.17 -5.96 -19.44
N ALA A 142 5.30 -7.24 -19.08
CA ALA A 142 6.50 -7.77 -18.45
C ALA A 142 7.68 -7.89 -19.43
N GLU A 143 7.43 -7.88 -20.76
CA GLU A 143 8.50 -7.94 -21.77
C GLU A 143 9.05 -6.56 -22.16
N GLU A 144 8.27 -5.48 -22.05
CA GLU A 144 8.77 -4.11 -22.34
C GLU A 144 9.41 -3.44 -21.11
N GLY A 145 9.22 -3.99 -19.90
CA GLY A 145 9.76 -3.47 -18.65
C GLY A 145 11.11 -4.04 -18.19
N ALA A 146 11.78 -4.86 -19.00
CA ALA A 146 13.05 -5.54 -18.68
C ALA A 146 14.29 -4.91 -19.33
#